data_AF-A0A1N5VC02-F1
#
_entry.id   AF-A0A1N5VC02-F1
#
_cell.length_a   1.000
_cell.length_b   1.000
_cell.length_c   1.000
_cell.angle_alpha   90.00
_cell.angle_beta   90.00
_cell.angle_gamma   90.00
#
_symmetry.space_group_name_H-M   'P 1'
#
loop_
_entity.id
_entity.type
_entity.pdbx_description
1 polymer ?
#
loop_
_entity_poly.entity_id
_entity_poly.type
_entity_poly.pdbx_seq_one_letter_code
_entity_poly.pdbx_strand_id
1 'polypeptide(L)'
;MESNQQQNSDLMFKAFYQYLLDAIISKNEYENHKSLQDALKSKQPQSIAEVDNLMVSLEKLLGDFKSTTVSGLFDDTEKEIQSLVGVSLEKFKRKLNDDYKNKINDLEGSMSASRTNSIKNIQAFLSMDFLKIIDANIFVKWIDGVYDAAVRYTAESAIEYDFSLNSRSSDLFKESLRFGFLEKGVKIPINSASNWAGKEAQIDYEKIDKFYMVSASINKGNLFVEFADPDSNAKVTFVMSRGNENSFLSIEYKDDNQTVDVTSIPALNNMLEIDKIQVPLDRIYGTLKEIESNKTKLIRLVEDGIDILSTGSFRKLAVKIIEIKKDALKSYINQIKERADKDKITVDNLREKLKLAGEFGVQIANILDLGPL
;
A
#
# COMPACT_ATOMS: atom_id res chain seq x y z
N MET A 1 -8.63 -12.26 -31.35
CA MET A 1 -9.12 -11.12 -30.54
C MET A 1 -10.07 -11.58 -29.45
N GLU A 2 -11.06 -12.42 -29.75
CA GLU A 2 -11.97 -13.00 -28.73
C GLU A 2 -11.27 -13.84 -27.65
N SER A 3 -10.21 -14.58 -28.00
CA SER A 3 -9.42 -15.38 -27.03
C SER A 3 -8.73 -14.52 -25.95
N ASN A 4 -8.23 -13.33 -26.31
CA ASN A 4 -7.52 -12.45 -25.37
C ASN A 4 -8.50 -11.68 -24.47
N GLN A 5 -9.67 -11.29 -25.00
CA GLN A 5 -10.73 -10.66 -24.19
C GLN A 5 -11.32 -11.64 -23.17
N GLN A 6 -11.47 -12.91 -23.54
CA GLN A 6 -11.97 -13.93 -22.64
C GLN A 6 -10.95 -14.31 -21.56
N GLN A 7 -9.66 -14.40 -21.90
CA GLN A 7 -8.59 -14.62 -20.91
C GLN A 7 -8.48 -13.47 -19.89
N ASN A 8 -8.57 -12.21 -20.34
CA ASN A 8 -8.56 -11.05 -19.44
C ASN A 8 -9.79 -11.01 -18.52
N SER A 9 -10.96 -11.42 -19.02
CA SER A 9 -12.19 -11.47 -18.21
C SER A 9 -12.12 -12.56 -17.15
N ASP A 10 -11.57 -13.73 -17.48
CA ASP A 10 -11.33 -14.84 -16.54
C ASP A 10 -10.35 -14.45 -15.43
N LEU A 11 -9.22 -13.82 -15.79
CA LEU A 11 -8.25 -13.36 -14.82
C LEU A 11 -8.84 -12.31 -13.87
N MET A 12 -9.61 -11.36 -14.40
CA MET A 12 -10.29 -10.33 -13.61
C MET A 12 -11.29 -10.94 -12.63
N PHE A 13 -12.13 -11.88 -13.08
CA PHE A 13 -13.09 -12.54 -12.20
C PHE A 13 -12.39 -13.37 -11.12
N LYS A 14 -11.33 -14.12 -11.47
CA LYS A 14 -10.52 -14.86 -10.50
C LYS A 14 -9.92 -13.93 -9.45
N ALA A 15 -9.40 -12.78 -9.85
CA ALA A 15 -8.85 -11.80 -8.93
C ALA A 15 -9.93 -11.15 -8.06
N PHE A 16 -11.09 -10.83 -8.61
CA PHE A 16 -12.25 -10.39 -7.85
C PHE A 16 -12.62 -11.42 -6.77
N TYR A 17 -12.77 -12.69 -7.17
CA TYR A 17 -13.15 -13.79 -6.28
C TYR A 17 -12.09 -14.08 -5.21
N GLN A 18 -10.80 -14.14 -5.57
CA GLN A 18 -9.70 -14.54 -4.68
C GLN A 18 -9.13 -13.40 -3.85
N TYR A 19 -9.15 -12.18 -4.36
CA TYR A 19 -8.45 -11.08 -3.69
C TYR A 19 -9.43 -10.02 -3.19
N LEU A 20 -10.34 -9.52 -4.04
CA LEU A 20 -11.25 -8.47 -3.59
C LEU A 20 -12.22 -8.98 -2.51
N LEU A 21 -12.85 -10.14 -2.73
CA LEU A 21 -13.75 -10.75 -1.74
C LEU A 21 -13.01 -11.17 -0.47
N ASP A 22 -11.82 -11.75 -0.57
CA ASP A 22 -11.06 -12.14 0.64
C ASP A 22 -10.58 -10.93 1.43
N ALA A 23 -10.31 -9.78 0.78
CA ALA A 23 -10.05 -8.54 1.50
C ALA A 23 -11.25 -8.08 2.33
N ILE A 24 -12.46 -8.22 1.79
CA ILE A 24 -13.71 -7.88 2.49
C ILE A 24 -13.98 -8.87 3.65
N ILE A 25 -13.81 -10.17 3.41
CA ILE A 25 -14.06 -11.22 4.41
C ILE A 25 -13.11 -11.01 5.60
N SER A 26 -11.81 -10.82 5.34
CA SER A 26 -10.85 -10.50 6.40
C SER A 26 -11.19 -9.20 7.13
N LYS A 27 -11.73 -8.19 6.44
CA LYS A 27 -12.21 -6.97 7.11
C LYS A 27 -13.44 -7.24 8.00
N ASN A 28 -14.34 -8.14 7.60
CA ASN A 28 -15.47 -8.56 8.42
C ASN A 28 -15.02 -9.31 9.68
N GLU A 29 -14.06 -10.23 9.55
CA GLU A 29 -13.44 -10.93 10.68
C GLU A 29 -12.80 -9.96 11.67
N TYR A 30 -12.09 -8.93 11.18
CA TYR A 30 -11.54 -7.88 12.03
C TYR A 30 -12.62 -7.18 12.85
N GLU A 31 -13.75 -6.82 12.24
CA GLU A 31 -14.87 -6.15 12.93
C GLU A 31 -15.53 -7.06 13.97
N ASN A 32 -15.70 -8.34 13.65
CA ASN A 32 -16.22 -9.33 14.59
C ASN A 32 -15.30 -9.50 15.80
N HIS A 33 -13.99 -9.67 15.58
CA HIS A 33 -13.00 -9.76 16.66
C HIS A 33 -12.96 -8.49 17.51
N LYS A 34 -13.07 -7.31 16.88
CA LYS A 34 -13.15 -6.03 17.59
C LYS A 34 -14.38 -5.96 18.47
N SER A 35 -15.56 -6.31 17.95
CA SER A 35 -16.80 -6.30 18.73
C SER A 35 -16.74 -7.28 19.92
N LEU A 36 -16.15 -8.46 19.74
CA LEU A 36 -15.93 -9.42 20.82
C LEU A 36 -14.96 -8.88 21.87
N GLN A 37 -13.89 -8.19 21.44
CA GLN A 37 -12.94 -7.57 22.34
C GLN A 37 -13.60 -6.47 23.18
N ASP A 38 -14.37 -5.59 22.55
CA ASP A 38 -15.08 -4.50 23.22
C ASP A 38 -16.08 -5.05 24.25
N ALA A 39 -16.80 -6.13 23.90
CA ALA A 39 -17.69 -6.82 24.83
C ALA A 39 -16.94 -7.44 26.03
N LEU A 40 -15.77 -8.06 25.81
CA LEU A 40 -14.94 -8.62 26.89
C LEU A 40 -14.39 -7.51 27.80
N LYS A 41 -13.89 -6.42 27.23
CA LYS A 41 -13.40 -5.25 27.97
C LYS A 41 -14.49 -4.62 28.83
N SER A 42 -15.73 -4.57 28.32
CA SER A 42 -16.87 -4.07 29.09
C SER A 42 -17.31 -5.03 30.19
N LYS A 43 -17.20 -6.35 29.99
CA LYS A 43 -17.64 -7.37 30.95
C LYS A 43 -16.62 -7.62 32.07
N GLN A 44 -15.34 -7.47 31.80
CA GLN A 44 -14.26 -7.75 32.75
C GLN A 44 -14.42 -7.00 34.09
N PRO A 45 -14.65 -5.67 34.15
CA PRO A 45 -14.83 -4.97 35.42
C PRO A 45 -16.03 -5.47 36.21
N GLN A 46 -17.14 -5.79 35.53
CA GLN A 46 -18.35 -6.31 36.16
C GLN A 46 -18.10 -7.67 36.80
N SER A 47 -17.47 -8.61 36.07
CA SER A 47 -17.14 -9.92 36.61
C SER A 47 -16.12 -9.86 37.77
N ILE A 48 -15.20 -8.88 37.76
CA ILE A 48 -14.29 -8.66 38.88
C ILE A 48 -15.04 -8.12 40.11
N ALA A 49 -15.94 -7.16 39.91
CA ALA A 49 -16.75 -6.59 40.99
C ALA A 49 -17.69 -7.63 41.62
N GLU A 50 -18.25 -8.55 40.83
CA GLU A 50 -19.03 -9.68 41.34
C GLU A 50 -18.22 -10.54 42.31
N VAL A 51 -16.93 -10.81 42.02
CA VAL A 51 -16.04 -11.55 42.92
C VAL A 51 -15.77 -10.76 44.20
N ASP A 52 -15.55 -9.45 44.10
CA ASP A 52 -15.34 -8.59 45.27
C ASP A 52 -16.58 -8.56 46.18
N ASN A 53 -17.78 -8.56 45.58
CA ASN A 53 -19.05 -8.58 46.31
C ASN A 53 -19.31 -9.91 47.05
N LEU A 54 -18.72 -11.02 46.62
CA LEU A 54 -18.84 -12.30 47.32
C LEU A 54 -18.19 -12.25 48.71
N MET A 55 -17.05 -11.55 48.84
CA MET A 55 -16.39 -11.39 50.14
C MET A 55 -17.25 -10.56 51.10
N VAL A 56 -17.78 -9.44 50.63
CA VAL A 56 -18.69 -8.57 51.41
C VAL A 56 -19.94 -9.34 51.85
N SER A 57 -20.49 -10.18 50.95
CA SER A 57 -21.66 -11.00 51.25
C SER A 57 -21.36 -12.09 52.30
N LEU A 58 -20.16 -12.69 52.23
CA LEU A 58 -19.69 -13.68 53.21
C LEU A 58 -19.48 -13.03 54.59
N GLU A 59 -18.83 -11.87 54.64
CA GLU A 59 -18.62 -11.11 55.89
C GLU A 59 -19.95 -10.80 56.57
N LYS A 60 -20.96 -10.36 55.80
CA LYS A 60 -22.30 -10.11 56.34
C LYS A 60 -22.94 -11.38 56.90
N LEU A 61 -22.91 -12.49 56.16
CA LEU A 61 -23.49 -13.77 56.60
C LEU A 61 -22.84 -14.30 57.89
N LEU A 62 -21.51 -14.20 57.99
CA LEU A 62 -20.77 -14.62 59.19
C LEU A 62 -21.07 -13.70 60.39
N GLY A 63 -21.16 -12.39 60.16
CA GLY A 63 -21.55 -11.43 61.19
C GLY A 63 -22.98 -11.66 61.70
N ASP A 64 -23.93 -11.92 60.80
CA ASP A 64 -25.31 -12.27 61.16
C ASP A 64 -25.33 -13.55 62.01
N PHE A 65 -24.60 -14.60 61.62
CA PHE A 65 -24.53 -15.86 62.35
C PHE A 65 -23.90 -15.71 63.75
N LYS A 66 -22.84 -14.90 63.86
CA LYS A 66 -22.20 -14.56 65.13
C LYS A 66 -23.16 -13.86 66.09
N SER A 67 -23.96 -12.92 65.59
CA SER A 67 -24.94 -12.18 66.40
C SER A 67 -26.02 -13.09 67.03
N THR A 68 -26.30 -14.23 66.39
CA THR A 68 -27.26 -15.24 66.86
C THR A 68 -26.65 -16.33 67.75
N THR A 69 -25.32 -16.38 67.94
CA THR A 69 -24.62 -17.47 68.64
C THR A 69 -23.96 -16.97 69.94
N VAL A 70 -24.26 -17.60 71.08
CA VAL A 70 -23.88 -17.10 72.44
C VAL A 70 -22.41 -17.42 72.84
N SER A 71 -21.63 -18.06 71.97
CA SER A 71 -20.31 -18.63 72.30
C SER A 71 -19.16 -17.92 71.59
N GLY A 72 -18.16 -17.46 72.35
CA GLY A 72 -16.90 -16.89 71.84
C GLY A 72 -15.97 -17.88 71.11
N LEU A 73 -16.35 -19.16 71.00
CA LEU A 73 -15.61 -20.16 70.20
C LEU A 73 -15.74 -19.94 68.69
N PHE A 74 -16.73 -19.18 68.23
CA PHE A 74 -16.95 -18.95 66.80
C PHE A 74 -15.95 -17.95 66.18
N ASP A 75 -15.34 -17.09 66.99
CA ASP A 75 -14.46 -16.01 66.50
C ASP A 75 -13.21 -16.51 65.78
N ASP A 76 -12.61 -17.60 66.26
CA ASP A 76 -11.43 -18.20 65.64
C ASP A 76 -11.81 -18.92 64.33
N THR A 77 -12.95 -19.62 64.32
CA THR A 77 -13.49 -20.27 63.12
C THR A 77 -13.92 -19.25 62.06
N GLU A 78 -14.54 -18.14 62.45
CA GLU A 78 -14.91 -17.02 61.56
C GLU A 78 -13.68 -16.48 60.82
N LYS A 79 -12.58 -16.22 61.56
CA LYS A 79 -11.32 -15.75 60.99
C LYS A 79 -10.69 -16.75 60.03
N GLU A 80 -10.71 -18.04 60.37
CA GLU A 80 -10.21 -19.09 59.48
C GLU A 80 -11.02 -19.18 58.18
N ILE A 81 -12.35 -19.12 58.26
CA ILE A 81 -13.24 -19.11 57.09
C ILE A 81 -12.96 -17.88 56.23
N GLN A 82 -12.93 -16.68 56.82
CA GLN A 82 -12.65 -15.44 56.09
C GLN A 82 -11.27 -15.47 55.42
N SER A 83 -10.25 -15.98 56.09
CA SER A 83 -8.90 -16.13 55.55
C SER A 83 -8.86 -17.09 54.36
N LEU A 84 -9.43 -18.30 54.51
CA LEU A 84 -9.46 -19.30 53.45
C LEU A 84 -10.27 -18.85 52.23
N VAL A 85 -11.44 -18.25 52.46
CA VAL A 85 -12.30 -17.73 51.38
C VAL A 85 -11.63 -16.53 50.72
N GLY A 86 -11.04 -15.60 51.49
CA GLY A 86 -10.32 -14.45 50.96
C GLY A 86 -9.17 -14.85 50.04
N VAL A 87 -8.33 -15.80 50.47
CA VAL A 87 -7.24 -16.34 49.63
C VAL A 87 -7.79 -17.02 48.36
N SER A 88 -8.89 -17.75 48.47
CA SER A 88 -9.51 -18.45 47.34
C SER A 88 -10.13 -17.48 46.33
N LEU A 89 -10.82 -16.44 46.81
CA LEU A 89 -11.41 -15.38 45.97
C LEU A 89 -10.33 -14.55 45.30
N GLU A 90 -9.25 -14.19 46.00
CA GLU A 90 -8.10 -13.51 45.40
C GLU A 90 -7.44 -14.35 44.30
N LYS A 91 -7.23 -15.66 44.56
CA LYS A 91 -6.70 -16.57 43.55
C LYS A 91 -7.63 -16.70 42.34
N PHE A 92 -8.94 -16.77 42.58
CA PHE A 92 -9.95 -16.81 41.52
C PHE A 92 -9.98 -15.51 40.71
N LYS A 93 -9.97 -14.34 41.38
CA LYS A 93 -9.91 -13.01 40.76
C LYS A 93 -8.69 -12.85 39.88
N ARG A 94 -7.51 -13.26 40.36
CA ARG A 94 -6.27 -13.26 39.56
C ARG A 94 -6.41 -14.12 38.31
N LYS A 95 -6.87 -15.36 38.47
CA LYS A 95 -7.10 -16.28 37.34
C LYS A 95 -8.11 -15.70 36.33
N LEU A 96 -9.22 -15.16 36.81
CA LEU A 96 -10.24 -14.54 35.96
C LEU A 96 -9.66 -13.34 35.18
N ASN A 97 -8.86 -12.51 35.84
CA ASN A 97 -8.21 -11.37 35.20
C ASN A 97 -7.20 -11.81 34.13
N ASP A 98 -6.41 -12.85 34.42
CA ASP A 98 -5.48 -13.45 33.47
C ASP A 98 -6.22 -14.07 32.27
N ASP A 99 -7.33 -14.76 32.49
CA ASP A 99 -8.17 -15.34 31.43
C ASP A 99 -8.74 -14.25 30.50
N TYR A 100 -9.24 -13.14 31.06
CA TYR A 100 -9.69 -11.99 30.26
C TYR A 100 -8.54 -11.37 29.47
N LYS A 101 -7.40 -11.13 30.12
CA LYS A 101 -6.21 -10.55 29.48
C LYS A 101 -5.70 -11.41 28.33
N ASN A 102 -5.62 -12.73 28.53
CA ASN A 102 -5.20 -13.66 27.50
C ASN A 102 -6.16 -13.64 26.30
N LYS A 103 -7.48 -13.70 26.54
CA LYS A 103 -8.48 -13.61 25.46
C LYS A 103 -8.42 -12.27 24.71
N ILE A 104 -8.21 -11.16 25.42
CA ILE A 104 -8.05 -9.84 24.80
C ILE A 104 -6.80 -9.83 23.90
N ASN A 105 -5.67 -10.34 24.38
CA ASN A 105 -4.44 -10.43 23.60
C ASN A 105 -4.59 -11.34 22.37
N ASP A 106 -5.27 -12.48 22.52
CA ASP A 106 -5.54 -13.41 21.41
C ASP A 106 -6.38 -12.70 20.33
N LEU A 107 -7.42 -11.96 20.73
CA LEU A 107 -8.23 -11.17 19.80
C LEU A 107 -7.44 -10.04 19.13
N GLU A 108 -6.51 -9.39 19.83
CA GLU A 108 -5.61 -8.38 19.21
C GLU A 108 -4.72 -9.01 18.14
N GLY A 109 -4.18 -10.20 18.41
CA GLY A 109 -3.43 -10.99 17.44
C GLY A 109 -4.27 -11.33 16.21
N SER A 110 -5.49 -11.84 16.41
CA SER A 110 -6.43 -12.16 15.33
C SER A 110 -6.84 -10.93 14.52
N MET A 111 -7.10 -9.79 15.17
CA MET A 111 -7.38 -8.52 14.50
C MET A 111 -6.20 -8.07 13.62
N SER A 112 -4.98 -8.13 14.13
CA SER A 112 -3.78 -7.77 13.37
C SER A 112 -3.60 -8.66 12.13
N ALA A 113 -3.84 -9.97 12.28
CA ALA A 113 -3.80 -10.93 11.18
C ALA A 113 -4.87 -10.63 10.12
N SER A 114 -6.13 -10.45 10.52
CA SER A 114 -7.24 -10.10 9.62
C SER A 114 -7.00 -8.77 8.89
N ARG A 115 -6.45 -7.75 9.57
CA ARG A 115 -6.07 -6.48 8.92
C ARG A 115 -4.96 -6.69 7.89
N THR A 116 -3.93 -7.45 8.24
CA THR A 116 -2.81 -7.76 7.34
C THR A 116 -3.27 -8.52 6.10
N ASN A 117 -4.15 -9.51 6.27
CA ASN A 117 -4.73 -10.28 5.16
C ASN A 117 -5.57 -9.38 4.25
N SER A 118 -6.37 -8.48 4.82
CA SER A 118 -7.15 -7.49 4.05
C SER A 118 -6.24 -6.65 3.15
N ILE A 119 -5.12 -6.14 3.69
CA ILE A 119 -4.14 -5.33 2.95
C ILE A 119 -3.43 -6.16 1.87
N LYS A 120 -3.01 -7.39 2.19
CA LYS A 120 -2.33 -8.26 1.21
C LYS A 120 -3.24 -8.60 0.04
N ASN A 121 -4.51 -8.88 0.32
CA ASN A 121 -5.48 -9.21 -0.70
C ASN A 121 -5.82 -7.99 -1.59
N ILE A 122 -6.04 -6.80 -1.02
CA ILE A 122 -6.25 -5.61 -1.87
C ILE A 122 -4.99 -5.25 -2.68
N GLN A 123 -3.79 -5.45 -2.11
CA GLN A 123 -2.53 -5.29 -2.81
C GLN A 123 -2.45 -6.25 -4.02
N ALA A 124 -2.78 -7.52 -3.82
CA ALA A 124 -2.76 -8.52 -4.89
C ALA A 124 -3.75 -8.14 -6.00
N PHE A 125 -4.97 -7.72 -5.65
CA PHE A 125 -5.96 -7.26 -6.62
C PHE A 125 -5.46 -6.06 -7.45
N LEU A 126 -4.98 -5.00 -6.79
CA LEU A 126 -4.53 -3.77 -7.46
C LEU A 126 -3.26 -3.99 -8.28
N SER A 127 -2.43 -4.96 -7.93
CA SER A 127 -1.20 -5.26 -8.68
C SER A 127 -1.45 -5.78 -10.09
N MET A 128 -2.66 -6.29 -10.37
CA MET A 128 -3.08 -6.84 -11.66
C MET A 128 -3.68 -5.81 -12.63
N ASP A 129 -3.76 -4.53 -12.23
CA ASP A 129 -4.11 -3.40 -13.11
C ASP A 129 -5.48 -3.51 -13.84
N PHE A 130 -6.50 -4.09 -13.19
CA PHE A 130 -7.84 -4.21 -13.80
C PHE A 130 -8.59 -2.87 -13.89
N LEU A 131 -8.23 -1.88 -13.07
CA LEU A 131 -8.81 -0.55 -13.12
C LEU A 131 -8.21 0.25 -14.28
N LYS A 132 -9.04 1.06 -14.95
CA LYS A 132 -8.52 1.93 -16.00
C LYS A 132 -7.62 3.01 -15.38
N ILE A 133 -6.34 2.97 -15.73
CA ILE A 133 -5.36 3.98 -15.31
C ILE A 133 -5.56 5.24 -16.15
N ILE A 134 -5.76 6.38 -15.49
CA ILE A 134 -5.85 7.71 -16.09
C ILE A 134 -4.45 8.33 -16.20
N ASP A 135 -3.68 8.22 -15.12
CA ASP A 135 -2.32 8.74 -15.06
C ASP A 135 -1.43 7.79 -14.25
N ALA A 136 -0.15 7.74 -14.63
CA ALA A 136 0.86 6.94 -13.97
C ALA A 136 2.16 7.74 -13.88
N ASN A 137 2.70 7.83 -12.66
CA ASN A 137 3.97 8.47 -12.40
C ASN A 137 4.93 7.47 -11.76
N ILE A 138 5.99 7.11 -12.47
CA ILE A 138 7.06 6.25 -11.96
C ILE A 138 8.20 7.14 -11.54
N PHE A 139 8.74 6.94 -10.35
CA PHE A 139 9.89 7.70 -9.88
C PHE A 139 10.90 6.80 -9.19
N VAL A 140 12.16 7.20 -9.33
CA VAL A 140 13.32 6.58 -8.70
C VAL A 140 14.19 7.70 -8.13
N LYS A 141 14.69 7.51 -6.91
CA LYS A 141 15.57 8.46 -6.23
C LYS A 141 16.69 7.75 -5.49
N TRP A 142 17.92 8.25 -5.62
CA TRP A 142 19.05 7.74 -4.85
C TRP A 142 18.96 8.20 -3.39
N ILE A 143 18.88 7.26 -2.46
CA ILE A 143 18.78 7.48 -1.02
C ILE A 143 19.68 6.46 -0.31
N ASP A 144 20.62 6.92 0.51
CA ASP A 144 21.43 6.09 1.41
C ASP A 144 22.05 4.83 0.77
N GLY A 145 22.61 4.98 -0.45
CA GLY A 145 23.31 3.90 -1.13
C GLY A 145 22.43 2.97 -1.97
N VAL A 146 21.13 3.27 -2.09
CA VAL A 146 20.19 2.51 -2.93
C VAL A 146 19.24 3.42 -3.69
N TYR A 147 18.68 2.93 -4.79
CA TYR A 147 17.56 3.60 -5.45
C TYR A 147 16.24 3.20 -4.79
N ASP A 148 15.57 4.17 -4.14
CA ASP A 148 14.17 4.05 -3.73
C ASP A 148 13.28 4.31 -4.94
N ALA A 149 12.33 3.41 -5.18
CA ALA A 149 11.54 3.41 -6.41
C ALA A 149 10.07 3.17 -6.09
N ALA A 150 9.20 3.97 -6.70
CA ALA A 150 7.76 3.80 -6.56
C ALA A 150 7.02 4.24 -7.83
N VAL A 151 5.80 3.77 -7.94
CA VAL A 151 4.86 4.19 -8.97
C VAL A 151 3.57 4.63 -8.31
N ARG A 152 3.04 5.76 -8.75
CA ARG A 152 1.72 6.28 -8.39
C ARG A 152 0.78 6.10 -9.57
N TYR A 153 -0.37 5.49 -9.30
CA TYR A 153 -1.45 5.35 -10.25
C TYR A 153 -2.63 6.22 -9.81
N THR A 154 -3.16 6.98 -10.75
CA THR A 154 -4.48 7.61 -10.65
C THR A 154 -5.40 6.82 -11.58
N ALA A 155 -6.35 6.09 -11.00
CA ALA A 155 -7.31 5.28 -11.72
C ALA A 155 -8.68 5.97 -11.81
N GLU A 156 -9.58 5.38 -12.60
CA GLU A 156 -10.97 5.78 -12.69
C GLU A 156 -11.66 5.90 -11.32
N SER A 157 -12.65 6.80 -11.24
CA SER A 157 -13.44 7.05 -10.03
C SER A 157 -12.62 7.50 -8.80
N ALA A 158 -11.58 8.32 -9.02
CA ALA A 158 -10.77 8.94 -7.97
C ALA A 158 -10.15 7.94 -6.98
N ILE A 159 -9.75 6.77 -7.50
CA ILE A 159 -8.96 5.79 -6.79
C ILE A 159 -7.49 6.05 -7.11
N GLU A 160 -6.68 6.32 -6.09
CA GLU A 160 -5.25 6.54 -6.21
C GLU A 160 -4.50 5.49 -5.40
N TYR A 161 -3.42 4.95 -5.95
CA TYR A 161 -2.59 4.00 -5.23
C TYR A 161 -1.13 4.05 -5.62
N ASP A 162 -0.26 3.89 -4.63
CA ASP A 162 1.18 3.90 -4.81
C ASP A 162 1.75 2.52 -4.46
N PHE A 163 2.64 2.02 -5.32
CA PHE A 163 3.41 0.81 -5.06
C PHE A 163 4.89 1.14 -4.96
N SER A 164 5.58 0.54 -3.98
CA SER A 164 7.04 0.45 -4.04
C SER A 164 7.47 -0.55 -5.11
N LEU A 165 8.57 -0.27 -5.79
CA LEU A 165 9.12 -1.07 -6.88
C LEU A 165 10.45 -1.69 -6.46
N ASN A 166 10.77 -2.87 -6.99
CA ASN A 166 12.09 -3.46 -6.80
C ASN A 166 13.10 -2.86 -7.79
N SER A 167 13.72 -1.72 -7.46
CA SER A 167 14.76 -1.09 -8.29
C SER A 167 15.93 -2.04 -8.60
N ARG A 168 16.31 -2.89 -7.63
CA ARG A 168 17.39 -3.88 -7.77
C ARG A 168 17.09 -5.01 -8.75
N SER A 169 15.84 -5.14 -9.22
CA SER A 169 15.51 -6.06 -10.31
C SER A 169 16.18 -5.67 -11.62
N SER A 170 16.50 -4.38 -11.81
CA SER A 170 17.24 -3.89 -12.97
C SER A 170 18.73 -3.77 -12.69
N ASP A 171 19.55 -4.20 -13.64
CA ASP A 171 21.00 -3.98 -13.62
C ASP A 171 21.39 -2.50 -13.52
N LEU A 172 20.58 -1.60 -14.07
CA LEU A 172 20.89 -0.17 -14.13
C LEU A 172 20.75 0.52 -12.76
N PHE A 173 19.83 0.04 -11.92
CA PHE A 173 19.51 0.64 -10.62
C PHE A 173 19.95 -0.21 -9.43
N LYS A 174 20.85 -1.19 -9.65
CA LYS A 174 21.47 -1.98 -8.57
C LYS A 174 22.43 -1.15 -7.71
N GLU A 175 23.12 -0.22 -8.32
CA GLU A 175 24.16 0.63 -7.72
C GLU A 175 24.04 2.07 -8.24
N SER A 176 24.86 2.98 -7.72
CA SER A 176 24.85 4.39 -8.14
C SER A 176 25.16 4.53 -9.63
N LEU A 177 24.23 5.12 -10.40
CA LEU A 177 24.38 5.22 -11.84
C LEU A 177 25.18 6.47 -12.22
N ARG A 178 26.43 6.29 -12.68
CA ARG A 178 27.21 7.37 -13.29
C ARG A 178 26.81 7.55 -14.75
N PHE A 179 26.72 8.79 -15.23
CA PHE A 179 26.44 9.04 -16.65
C PHE A 179 27.49 8.39 -17.56
N GLY A 180 28.77 8.42 -17.17
CA GLY A 180 29.87 7.81 -17.93
C GLY A 180 29.79 6.29 -18.11
N PHE A 181 28.91 5.59 -17.37
CA PHE A 181 28.62 4.17 -17.60
C PHE A 181 27.59 3.95 -18.71
N LEU A 182 26.79 4.96 -19.02
CA LEU A 182 25.83 4.95 -20.12
C LEU A 182 26.49 5.35 -21.43
N GLU A 183 27.22 6.47 -21.42
CA GLU A 183 27.92 7.03 -22.57
C GLU A 183 29.14 7.83 -22.10
N LYS A 184 30.30 7.63 -22.74
CA LYS A 184 31.56 8.25 -22.33
C LYS A 184 31.85 9.55 -23.07
N GLY A 185 32.44 10.50 -22.35
CA GLY A 185 32.98 11.73 -22.93
C GLY A 185 31.92 12.77 -23.31
N VAL A 186 30.70 12.67 -22.77
CA VAL A 186 29.63 13.63 -23.03
C VAL A 186 29.93 14.95 -22.34
N LYS A 187 29.79 16.04 -23.09
CA LYS A 187 30.05 17.40 -22.64
C LYS A 187 28.81 18.26 -22.84
N ILE A 188 28.45 19.03 -21.82
CA ILE A 188 27.34 19.98 -21.87
C ILE A 188 27.92 21.39 -22.00
N PRO A 189 27.57 22.17 -23.04
CA PRO A 189 28.01 23.55 -23.18
C PRO A 189 27.26 24.43 -22.17
N ILE A 190 27.99 25.10 -21.28
CA ILE A 190 27.42 25.83 -20.12
C ILE A 190 27.58 27.35 -20.21
N ASN A 191 28.42 27.85 -21.11
CA ASN A 191 28.61 29.28 -21.31
C ASN A 191 29.08 29.57 -22.74
N SER A 192 28.75 30.75 -23.25
CA SER A 192 29.28 31.29 -24.49
C SER A 192 29.76 32.71 -24.21
N ALA A 193 31.07 32.89 -24.06
CA ALA A 193 31.64 34.22 -23.90
C ALA A 193 31.73 34.91 -25.27
N SER A 194 31.00 36.01 -25.44
CA SER A 194 31.16 36.88 -26.61
C SER A 194 32.47 37.67 -26.48
N ASN A 195 33.52 37.25 -27.20
CA ASN A 195 34.77 38.00 -27.28
C ASN A 195 34.56 39.26 -28.12
N TRP A 196 34.78 40.44 -27.53
CA TRP A 196 34.62 41.76 -28.19
C TRP A 196 35.56 41.97 -29.41
N ALA A 197 36.52 41.08 -29.63
CA ALA A 197 37.63 41.21 -30.57
C ALA A 197 37.50 40.36 -31.85
N GLY A 198 36.29 39.99 -32.28
CA GLY A 198 36.05 39.36 -33.60
C GLY A 198 36.63 37.95 -33.79
N LYS A 199 37.01 37.26 -32.70
CA LYS A 199 37.32 35.82 -32.69
C LYS A 199 36.07 35.04 -32.27
N GLU A 200 35.91 33.83 -32.78
CA GLU A 200 34.80 32.91 -32.47
C GLU A 200 34.51 32.84 -30.96
N ALA A 201 33.23 32.81 -30.60
CA ALA A 201 32.80 32.72 -29.21
C ALA A 201 33.38 31.45 -28.57
N GLN A 202 34.10 31.61 -27.45
CA GLN A 202 34.64 30.47 -26.72
C GLN A 202 33.52 29.86 -25.89
N ILE A 203 33.27 28.56 -26.10
CA ILE A 203 32.23 27.81 -25.40
C ILE A 203 32.90 26.99 -24.31
N ASP A 204 32.44 27.16 -23.07
CA ASP A 204 32.86 26.37 -21.93
C ASP A 204 31.98 25.13 -21.80
N TYR A 205 32.58 24.02 -21.38
CA TYR A 205 31.93 22.72 -21.33
C TYR A 205 32.07 22.08 -19.95
N GLU A 206 30.98 21.51 -19.46
CA GLU A 206 30.98 20.61 -18.30
C GLU A 206 31.05 19.16 -18.78
N LYS A 207 31.91 18.34 -18.17
CA LYS A 207 32.01 16.91 -18.48
C LYS A 207 31.17 16.10 -17.50
N ILE A 208 30.10 15.48 -17.99
CA ILE A 208 29.12 14.83 -17.13
C ILE A 208 29.43 13.38 -16.78
N ASP A 209 30.52 12.77 -17.30
CA ASP A 209 30.88 11.37 -17.05
C ASP A 209 30.90 10.98 -15.56
N LYS A 210 31.31 11.90 -14.69
CA LYS A 210 31.43 11.68 -13.24
C LYS A 210 30.13 11.89 -12.47
N PHE A 211 29.12 12.49 -13.11
CA PHE A 211 27.87 12.83 -12.44
C PHE A 211 27.07 11.55 -12.18
N TYR A 212 26.42 11.49 -11.02
CA TYR A 212 25.54 10.39 -10.64
C TYR A 212 24.08 10.78 -10.80
N MET A 213 23.26 9.84 -11.24
CA MET A 213 21.82 10.02 -11.28
C MET A 213 21.27 10.12 -9.86
N VAL A 214 20.72 11.27 -9.51
CA VAL A 214 20.09 11.54 -8.21
C VAL A 214 18.64 11.12 -8.24
N SER A 215 17.95 11.40 -9.35
CA SER A 215 16.56 11.02 -9.53
C SER A 215 16.19 10.85 -10.99
N ALA A 216 15.17 10.04 -11.23
CA ALA A 216 14.52 9.92 -12.53
C ALA A 216 13.01 9.71 -12.33
N SER A 217 12.19 10.24 -13.23
CA SER A 217 10.75 9.97 -13.21
C SER A 217 10.14 9.99 -14.61
N ILE A 218 9.06 9.22 -14.79
CA ILE A 218 8.20 9.26 -15.97
C ILE A 218 6.84 9.80 -15.54
N ASN A 219 6.40 10.88 -16.16
CA ASN A 219 5.08 11.47 -15.93
C ASN A 219 4.46 11.85 -17.28
N LYS A 220 3.25 11.35 -17.58
CA LYS A 220 2.55 11.58 -18.86
C LYS A 220 3.42 11.34 -20.10
N GLY A 221 4.25 10.31 -20.04
CA GLY A 221 5.16 9.94 -21.14
C GLY A 221 6.45 10.77 -21.22
N ASN A 222 6.61 11.79 -20.39
CA ASN A 222 7.83 12.60 -20.31
C ASN A 222 8.78 12.02 -19.26
N LEU A 223 10.06 11.90 -19.62
CA LEU A 223 11.14 11.56 -18.73
C LEU A 223 11.74 12.83 -18.12
N PHE A 224 11.96 12.81 -16.81
CA PHE A 224 12.72 13.81 -16.07
C PHE A 224 13.88 13.09 -15.39
N VAL A 225 15.12 13.51 -15.62
CA VAL A 225 16.32 12.90 -14.98
C VAL A 225 17.23 14.00 -14.45
N GLU A 226 17.68 13.85 -13.20
CA GLU A 226 18.66 14.74 -12.58
C GLU A 226 19.95 13.96 -12.33
N PHE A 227 21.06 14.50 -12.84
CA PHE A 227 22.41 14.06 -12.54
C PHE A 227 23.14 15.14 -11.73
N ALA A 228 23.91 14.74 -10.70
CA ALA A 228 24.68 15.66 -9.87
C ALA A 228 26.16 15.25 -9.78
N ASP A 229 27.03 16.24 -9.71
CA ASP A 229 28.44 16.06 -9.41
C ASP A 229 28.61 15.63 -7.94
N PRO A 230 29.37 14.56 -7.63
CA PRO A 230 29.68 14.21 -6.24
C PRO A 230 30.56 15.24 -5.52
N ASP A 231 31.35 16.01 -6.27
CA ASP A 231 32.43 16.85 -5.74
C ASP A 231 32.03 18.34 -5.66
N SER A 232 30.88 18.71 -6.23
CA SER A 232 30.38 20.09 -6.29
C SER A 232 28.86 20.13 -6.23
N ASN A 233 28.28 21.34 -6.20
CA ASN A 233 26.82 21.51 -6.29
C ASN A 233 26.31 21.51 -7.73
N ALA A 234 27.15 21.17 -8.71
CA ALA A 234 26.77 21.16 -10.11
C ALA A 234 25.75 20.04 -10.41
N LYS A 235 24.76 20.37 -11.23
CA LYS A 235 23.67 19.49 -11.62
C LYS A 235 23.31 19.68 -13.09
N VAL A 236 22.85 18.59 -13.70
CA VAL A 236 22.26 18.60 -15.04
C VAL A 236 20.91 17.91 -14.98
N THR A 237 19.88 18.62 -15.41
CA THR A 237 18.52 18.11 -15.53
C THR A 237 18.19 17.90 -17.00
N PHE A 238 17.70 16.72 -17.33
CA PHE A 238 17.20 16.37 -18.65
C PHE A 238 15.69 16.19 -18.59
N VAL A 239 14.98 16.81 -19.53
CA VAL A 239 13.54 16.58 -19.76
C VAL A 239 13.35 16.10 -21.19
N MET A 240 12.85 14.88 -21.35
CA MET A 240 12.65 14.28 -22.67
C MET A 240 11.19 13.88 -22.84
N SER A 241 10.54 14.39 -23.89
CA SER A 241 9.17 14.01 -24.24
C SER A 241 9.13 12.99 -25.36
N ARG A 242 8.33 11.93 -25.16
CA ARG A 242 7.98 10.95 -26.20
C ARG A 242 6.51 11.10 -26.60
N GLY A 243 6.17 12.24 -27.18
CA GLY A 243 4.86 12.49 -27.81
C GLY A 243 4.89 12.21 -29.32
N ASN A 244 3.78 11.69 -29.88
CA ASN A 244 3.65 11.44 -31.32
C ASN A 244 3.69 12.72 -32.18
N GLU A 245 3.38 13.88 -31.60
CA GLU A 245 3.28 15.15 -32.34
C GLU A 245 4.47 16.09 -32.09
N ASN A 246 5.14 16.00 -30.94
CA ASN A 246 6.30 16.84 -30.59
C ASN A 246 7.24 16.10 -29.61
N SER A 247 8.26 15.43 -30.13
CA SER A 247 9.39 14.97 -29.32
C SER A 247 10.33 16.14 -29.05
N PHE A 248 10.72 16.37 -27.79
CA PHE A 248 11.72 17.37 -27.45
C PHE A 248 12.67 16.86 -26.38
N LEU A 249 13.86 17.45 -26.36
CA LEU A 249 14.85 17.31 -25.30
C LEU A 249 15.14 18.71 -24.77
N SER A 250 14.99 18.91 -23.47
CA SER A 250 15.42 20.11 -22.76
C SER A 250 16.51 19.75 -21.76
N ILE A 251 17.53 20.60 -21.70
CA ILE A 251 18.70 20.40 -20.84
C ILE A 251 18.94 21.67 -20.04
N GLU A 252 18.92 21.55 -18.73
CA GLU A 252 19.28 22.61 -17.79
C GLU A 252 20.55 22.22 -17.04
N TYR A 253 21.53 23.12 -17.02
CA TYR A 253 22.71 23.04 -16.16
C TYR A 253 22.58 24.04 -15.01
N LYS A 254 23.00 23.65 -13.81
CA LYS A 254 23.03 24.51 -12.64
C LYS A 254 24.26 24.24 -11.80
N ASP A 255 24.93 25.29 -11.35
CA ASP A 255 25.98 25.24 -10.32
C ASP A 255 25.77 26.35 -9.28
N ASP A 256 26.78 26.65 -8.47
CA ASP A 256 26.73 27.73 -7.47
C ASP A 256 26.69 29.13 -8.10
N ASN A 257 27.11 29.29 -9.35
CA ASN A 257 27.31 30.58 -10.00
C ASN A 257 26.19 30.92 -10.98
N GLN A 258 25.58 29.92 -11.59
CA GLN A 258 24.65 30.10 -12.70
C GLN A 258 23.61 28.97 -12.84
N THR A 259 22.53 29.29 -13.54
CA THR A 259 21.58 28.31 -14.08
C THR A 259 21.37 28.63 -15.54
N VAL A 260 21.56 27.64 -16.40
CA VAL A 260 21.61 27.79 -17.86
C VAL A 260 20.69 26.76 -18.50
N ASP A 261 19.64 27.23 -19.16
CA ASP A 261 18.85 26.41 -20.07
C ASP A 261 19.60 26.32 -21.41
N VAL A 262 20.34 25.23 -21.56
CA VAL A 262 21.26 24.99 -22.68
C VAL A 262 20.47 24.91 -23.99
N THR A 263 19.29 24.31 -23.95
CA THR A 263 18.44 24.07 -25.11
C THR A 263 17.71 25.33 -25.59
N SER A 264 17.46 26.29 -24.71
CA SER A 264 16.85 27.58 -25.06
C SER A 264 17.84 28.59 -25.66
N ILE A 265 19.16 28.34 -25.57
CA ILE A 265 20.21 29.22 -26.12
C ILE A 265 20.76 28.62 -27.42
N PRO A 266 20.48 29.19 -28.61
CA PRO A 266 20.87 28.58 -29.90
C PRO A 266 22.37 28.28 -30.05
N ALA A 267 23.22 29.16 -29.52
CA ALA A 267 24.69 28.98 -29.59
C ALA A 267 25.18 27.76 -28.80
N LEU A 268 24.52 27.41 -27.69
CA LEU A 268 24.85 26.25 -26.88
C LEU A 268 24.16 25.00 -27.43
N ASN A 269 22.88 25.11 -27.81
CA ASN A 269 22.10 24.00 -28.35
C ASN A 269 22.73 23.39 -29.61
N ASN A 270 23.32 24.21 -30.50
CA ASN A 270 24.01 23.74 -31.70
C ASN A 270 25.28 22.91 -31.43
N MET A 271 25.82 22.98 -30.21
CA MET A 271 27.03 22.23 -29.80
C MET A 271 26.71 20.96 -29.01
N LEU A 272 25.43 20.66 -28.77
CA LEU A 272 25.03 19.45 -28.07
C LEU A 272 25.17 18.23 -28.98
N GLU A 273 25.81 17.19 -28.43
CA GLU A 273 25.81 15.84 -29.03
C GLU A 273 24.49 15.12 -28.68
N ILE A 274 23.37 15.56 -29.26
CA ILE A 274 22.02 15.11 -28.91
C ILE A 274 21.90 13.58 -28.93
N ASP A 275 22.45 12.91 -29.95
CA ASP A 275 22.38 11.45 -30.08
C ASP A 275 23.04 10.72 -28.90
N LYS A 276 24.16 11.25 -28.40
CA LYS A 276 24.88 10.70 -27.23
C LYS A 276 24.14 10.93 -25.91
N ILE A 277 23.17 11.84 -25.89
CA ILE A 277 22.35 12.14 -24.71
C ILE A 277 21.06 11.33 -24.75
N GLN A 278 20.41 11.25 -25.92
CA GLN A 278 19.14 10.56 -26.08
C GLN A 278 19.25 9.06 -25.81
N VAL A 279 20.31 8.39 -26.27
CA VAL A 279 20.49 6.94 -26.07
C VAL A 279 20.54 6.54 -24.58
N PRO A 280 21.35 7.20 -23.72
CA PRO A 280 21.29 7.05 -22.27
C PRO A 280 19.90 7.28 -21.66
N LEU A 281 19.22 8.36 -22.05
CA LEU A 281 17.91 8.72 -21.51
C LEU A 281 16.84 7.69 -21.91
N ASP A 282 16.92 7.17 -23.13
CA ASP A 282 16.06 6.11 -23.62
C ASP A 282 16.24 4.81 -22.85
N ARG A 283 17.50 4.48 -22.50
CA ARG A 283 17.80 3.34 -21.65
C ARG A 283 17.20 3.51 -20.25
N ILE A 284 17.35 4.69 -19.64
CA ILE A 284 16.72 5.02 -18.34
C ILE A 284 15.20 4.91 -18.43
N TYR A 285 14.58 5.47 -19.47
CA TYR A 285 13.14 5.41 -19.69
C TYR A 285 12.65 3.96 -19.80
N GLY A 286 13.30 3.16 -20.64
CA GLY A 286 12.97 1.74 -20.82
C GLY A 286 13.09 0.97 -19.51
N THR A 287 14.15 1.22 -18.74
CA THR A 287 14.33 0.58 -17.44
C THR A 287 13.28 1.00 -16.41
N LEU A 288 12.90 2.28 -16.36
CA LEU A 288 11.80 2.74 -15.49
C LEU A 288 10.49 2.03 -15.81
N LYS A 289 10.19 1.82 -17.10
CA LYS A 289 9.04 1.03 -17.55
C LYS A 289 9.15 -0.46 -17.23
N GLU A 290 10.34 -1.03 -17.27
CA GLU A 290 10.57 -2.42 -16.87
C GLU A 290 10.30 -2.63 -15.38
N ILE A 291 10.85 -1.76 -14.51
CA ILE A 291 10.66 -1.90 -13.05
C ILE A 291 9.22 -1.63 -12.60
N GLU A 292 8.41 -0.92 -13.38
CA GLU A 292 6.96 -0.70 -13.13
C GLU A 292 6.21 -2.03 -12.94
N SER A 293 6.64 -3.07 -13.66
CA SER A 293 6.08 -4.43 -13.56
C SER A 293 6.51 -5.19 -12.30
N ASN A 294 7.58 -4.75 -11.63
CA ASN A 294 8.17 -5.37 -10.44
C ASN A 294 7.67 -4.71 -9.15
N LYS A 295 6.34 -4.64 -8.99
CA LYS A 295 5.66 -4.10 -7.79
C LYS A 295 5.95 -4.98 -6.57
N THR A 296 6.31 -4.38 -5.45
CA THR A 296 6.67 -5.11 -4.22
C THR A 296 5.63 -4.97 -3.11
N LYS A 297 5.21 -3.73 -2.82
CA LYS A 297 4.29 -3.45 -1.71
C LYS A 297 3.39 -2.27 -2.04
N LEU A 298 2.12 -2.38 -1.66
CA LEU A 298 1.20 -1.26 -1.67
C LEU A 298 1.53 -0.34 -0.49
N ILE A 299 1.91 0.90 -0.79
CA ILE A 299 2.35 1.89 0.22
C ILE A 299 1.31 2.98 0.47
N ARG A 300 0.41 3.23 -0.50
CA ARG A 300 -0.69 4.19 -0.37
C ARG A 300 -1.91 3.68 -1.13
N LEU A 301 -3.09 3.91 -0.57
CA LEU A 301 -4.37 3.68 -1.23
C LEU A 301 -5.37 4.73 -0.75
N VAL A 302 -5.81 5.58 -1.67
CA VAL A 302 -6.72 6.69 -1.41
C VAL A 302 -7.93 6.57 -2.31
N GLU A 303 -9.10 6.82 -1.76
CA GLU A 303 -10.37 6.87 -2.50
C GLU A 303 -11.13 8.11 -2.04
N ASP A 304 -11.45 9.01 -2.98
CA ASP A 304 -12.10 10.30 -2.69
C ASP A 304 -11.42 11.09 -1.55
N GLY A 305 -10.09 11.06 -1.50
CA GLY A 305 -9.28 11.73 -0.47
C GLY A 305 -9.17 10.98 0.87
N ILE A 306 -9.82 9.83 1.01
CA ILE A 306 -9.78 9.00 2.23
C ILE A 306 -8.65 7.97 2.10
N ASP A 307 -7.72 7.96 3.07
CA ASP A 307 -6.69 6.92 3.18
C ASP A 307 -7.33 5.59 3.64
N ILE A 308 -7.44 4.64 2.72
CA ILE A 308 -8.08 3.35 2.93
C ILE A 308 -7.21 2.43 3.79
N LEU A 309 -5.87 2.48 3.67
CA LEU A 309 -4.98 1.63 4.45
C LEU A 309 -5.01 2.01 5.94
N SER A 310 -5.06 3.31 6.21
CA SER A 310 -5.12 3.86 7.56
C SER A 310 -6.51 3.66 8.18
N THR A 311 -7.58 4.00 7.47
CA THR A 311 -8.96 3.92 7.99
C THR A 311 -9.52 2.50 8.00
N GLY A 312 -8.98 1.60 7.17
CA GLY A 312 -9.52 0.25 6.98
C GLY A 312 -10.84 0.22 6.21
N SER A 313 -11.17 1.27 5.45
CA SER A 313 -12.43 1.43 4.71
C SER A 313 -12.53 0.56 3.44
N PHE A 314 -12.00 -0.67 3.49
CA PHE A 314 -11.93 -1.59 2.35
C PHE A 314 -13.29 -1.94 1.75
N ARG A 315 -14.36 -1.97 2.56
CA ARG A 315 -15.73 -2.22 2.09
C ARG A 315 -16.17 -1.19 1.06
N LYS A 316 -16.03 0.10 1.37
CA LYS A 316 -16.44 1.19 0.46
C LYS A 316 -15.68 1.13 -0.85
N LEU A 317 -14.35 0.99 -0.76
CA LEU A 317 -13.50 0.81 -1.93
C LEU A 317 -13.94 -0.40 -2.77
N ALA A 318 -14.21 -1.54 -2.14
CA ALA A 318 -14.60 -2.74 -2.87
C ALA A 318 -15.95 -2.59 -3.57
N VAL A 319 -16.95 -1.94 -2.95
CA VAL A 319 -18.23 -1.61 -3.65
C VAL A 319 -17.94 -0.78 -4.88
N LYS A 320 -17.11 0.26 -4.75
CA LYS A 320 -16.77 1.16 -5.87
C LYS A 320 -16.12 0.39 -7.01
N ILE A 321 -15.14 -0.47 -6.71
CA ILE A 321 -14.48 -1.35 -7.69
C ILE A 321 -15.50 -2.29 -8.36
N ILE A 322 -16.41 -2.88 -7.59
CA ILE A 322 -17.43 -3.79 -8.13
C ILE A 322 -18.40 -3.06 -9.03
N GLU A 323 -18.84 -1.85 -8.67
CA GLU A 323 -19.70 -1.03 -9.53
C GLU A 323 -18.99 -0.65 -10.84
N ILE A 324 -17.71 -0.28 -10.77
CA ILE A 324 -16.88 0.00 -11.96
C ILE A 324 -16.80 -1.23 -12.89
N LYS A 325 -16.68 -2.45 -12.33
CA LYS A 325 -16.51 -3.70 -13.09
C LYS A 325 -17.78 -4.53 -13.23
N LYS A 326 -18.93 -3.96 -12.87
CA LYS A 326 -20.21 -4.67 -12.73
C LYS A 326 -20.61 -5.44 -13.98
N ASP A 327 -20.58 -4.78 -15.14
CA ASP A 327 -21.03 -5.40 -16.39
C ASP A 327 -20.11 -6.54 -16.82
N ALA A 328 -18.80 -6.37 -16.63
CA ALA A 328 -17.81 -7.41 -16.90
C ALA A 328 -17.99 -8.63 -15.97
N LEU A 329 -18.20 -8.38 -14.67
CA LEU A 329 -18.48 -9.44 -13.69
C LEU A 329 -19.78 -10.17 -13.99
N LYS A 330 -20.88 -9.45 -14.27
CA LYS A 330 -22.19 -10.03 -14.62
C LYS A 330 -22.09 -10.88 -15.89
N SER A 331 -21.44 -10.35 -16.93
CA SER A 331 -21.23 -11.09 -18.18
C SER A 331 -20.48 -12.39 -17.92
N TYR A 332 -19.40 -12.37 -17.14
CA TYR A 332 -18.63 -13.57 -16.83
C TYR A 332 -19.44 -14.55 -15.97
N ILE A 333 -20.17 -14.09 -14.96
CA ILE A 333 -21.07 -14.92 -14.13
C ILE A 333 -22.10 -15.65 -14.99
N ASN A 334 -22.71 -14.97 -15.97
CA ASN A 334 -23.66 -15.60 -16.89
C ASN A 334 -22.99 -16.67 -17.77
N GLN A 335 -21.76 -16.44 -18.23
CA GLN A 335 -20.99 -17.45 -18.97
C GLN A 335 -20.67 -18.68 -18.12
N ILE A 336 -20.40 -18.53 -16.81
CA ILE A 336 -20.19 -19.69 -15.92
C ILE A 336 -21.48 -20.49 -15.76
N LYS A 337 -22.65 -19.83 -15.65
CA LYS A 337 -23.96 -20.54 -15.57
C LYS A 337 -24.21 -21.44 -16.77
N GLU A 338 -23.74 -21.04 -17.95
CA GLU A 338 -23.91 -21.75 -19.22
C GLU A 338 -22.86 -22.84 -19.45
N ARG A 339 -21.72 -22.80 -18.73
CA ARG A 339 -20.62 -23.77 -18.86
C ARG A 339 -20.72 -24.84 -17.78
N ALA A 340 -21.22 -26.02 -18.17
CA ALA A 340 -21.45 -27.12 -17.24
C ALA A 340 -20.19 -27.82 -16.70
N ASP A 341 -18.96 -27.53 -17.15
CA ASP A 341 -17.77 -28.05 -16.47
C ASP A 341 -16.41 -27.44 -16.90
N LYS A 342 -15.48 -27.40 -15.93
CA LYS A 342 -14.00 -27.26 -15.97
C LYS A 342 -13.35 -26.09 -15.21
N ASP A 343 -14.06 -25.03 -14.82
CA ASP A 343 -13.50 -24.00 -13.93
C ASP A 343 -13.85 -24.28 -12.46
N LYS A 344 -12.89 -24.11 -11.54
CA LYS A 344 -13.06 -24.39 -10.10
C LYS A 344 -14.07 -23.46 -9.39
N ILE A 345 -14.48 -22.36 -10.01
CA ILE A 345 -15.35 -21.35 -9.40
C ILE A 345 -16.73 -21.42 -10.06
N THR A 346 -17.70 -22.01 -9.35
CA THR A 346 -19.11 -22.03 -9.74
C THR A 346 -19.86 -20.84 -9.15
N VAL A 347 -21.08 -20.58 -9.64
CA VAL A 347 -21.97 -19.57 -9.04
C VAL A 347 -22.31 -19.91 -7.59
N ASP A 348 -22.47 -21.20 -7.27
CA ASP A 348 -22.71 -21.64 -5.89
C ASP A 348 -21.49 -21.35 -5.00
N ASN A 349 -20.27 -21.61 -5.48
CA ASN A 349 -19.05 -21.25 -4.75
C ASN A 349 -18.95 -19.74 -4.50
N LEU A 350 -19.33 -18.92 -5.50
CA LEU A 350 -19.42 -17.46 -5.34
C LEU A 350 -20.45 -17.08 -4.27
N ARG A 351 -21.65 -17.66 -4.30
CA ARG A 351 -22.70 -17.37 -3.32
C ARG A 351 -22.29 -17.77 -1.90
N GLU A 352 -21.71 -18.95 -1.71
CA GLU A 352 -21.16 -19.38 -0.42
C GLU A 352 -20.07 -18.43 0.08
N LYS A 353 -19.18 -17.98 -0.81
CA LYS A 353 -18.14 -17.00 -0.45
C LYS A 353 -18.73 -15.65 -0.06
N LEU A 354 -19.77 -15.19 -0.75
CA LEU A 354 -20.46 -13.95 -0.41
C LEU A 354 -21.15 -14.05 0.96
N LYS A 355 -21.70 -15.21 1.36
CA LYS A 355 -22.26 -15.38 2.72
C LYS A 355 -21.23 -15.11 3.81
N LEU A 356 -19.95 -15.45 3.60
CA LEU A 356 -18.87 -15.15 4.56
C LEU A 356 -18.61 -13.64 4.73
N ALA A 357 -18.97 -12.84 3.73
CA ALA A 357 -18.90 -11.38 3.80
C ALA A 357 -20.09 -10.74 4.57
N GLY A 358 -21.06 -11.54 5.05
CA GLY A 358 -22.19 -11.07 5.85
C GLY A 358 -23.14 -10.15 5.06
N GLU A 359 -23.63 -9.09 5.70
CA GLU A 359 -24.50 -8.08 5.07
C GLU A 359 -23.89 -7.47 3.80
N PHE A 360 -22.56 -7.33 3.79
CA PHE A 360 -21.85 -6.81 2.63
C PHE A 360 -21.90 -7.80 1.44
N GLY A 361 -21.89 -9.11 1.73
CA GLY A 361 -22.12 -10.13 0.73
C GLY A 361 -23.48 -9.98 0.05
N VAL A 362 -24.53 -9.69 0.83
CA VAL A 362 -25.89 -9.44 0.31
C VAL A 362 -25.89 -8.22 -0.61
N GLN A 363 -25.20 -7.15 -0.23
CA GLN A 363 -25.04 -5.97 -1.08
C GLN A 363 -24.37 -6.33 -2.43
N ILE A 364 -23.26 -7.08 -2.41
CA ILE A 364 -22.59 -7.51 -3.65
C ILE A 364 -23.50 -8.41 -4.49
N ALA A 365 -24.20 -9.36 -3.88
CA ALA A 365 -25.10 -10.26 -4.59
C ALA A 365 -26.21 -9.48 -5.31
N ASN A 366 -26.74 -8.42 -4.68
CA ASN A 366 -27.70 -7.52 -5.30
C ASN A 366 -27.08 -6.73 -6.46
N ILE A 367 -25.85 -6.22 -6.31
CA ILE A 367 -25.15 -5.51 -7.41
C ILE A 367 -24.93 -6.44 -8.61
N LEU A 368 -24.66 -7.73 -8.36
CA LEU A 368 -24.35 -8.74 -9.38
C LEU A 368 -25.57 -9.54 -9.88
N ASP A 369 -26.79 -9.19 -9.48
CA ASP A 369 -28.04 -9.89 -9.83
C ASP A 369 -28.01 -11.41 -9.54
N LEU A 370 -27.40 -11.81 -8.42
CA LEU A 370 -27.30 -13.22 -8.02
C LEU A 370 -28.57 -13.74 -7.32
N GLY A 371 -29.54 -12.87 -7.04
CA GLY A 371 -30.72 -13.18 -6.23
C GLY A 371 -30.43 -13.17 -4.71
N PRO A 372 -31.41 -13.52 -3.87
CA PRO A 372 -31.23 -13.60 -2.42
C PRO A 372 -30.11 -14.58 -2.06
N LEU A 373 -29.25 -14.29 -1.09
CA LEU A 373 -28.14 -15.16 -0.65
C LEU A 373 -28.58 -16.25 0.32
#